data_AF-A0A538PZH8-F1
#
_entry.id   AF-A0A538PZH8-F1
#
_cell.length_a   1.000
_cell.length_b   1.000
_cell.length_c   1.000
_cell.angle_alpha   90.00
_cell.angle_beta   90.00
_cell.angle_gamma   90.00
#
_symmetry.space_group_name_H-M   'P 1'
#
loop_
_entity.id
_entity.type
_entity.pdbx_description
1 polymer ?
#
loop_
_entity_poly.entity_id
_entity_poly.type
_entity_poly.pdbx_seq_one_letter_code
_entity_poly.pdbx_strand_id
1 'polypeptide(L)'
;MFIAGNNETHKELATSTTLIGGSNVLALNTSLQAVLPAVLPAIAVGQNMSIGTGPGSATAAAVGSPDGMVDLFNSAASSAGGLLTNTNDAQLYAAHYQAFIQLNRAANRSTERPGYTTAQSAAKFLGTNLKSQLAVTPDDLTRYGINAGTRTSVAQLGRAMIIGVKAMKMGLTNLIQVRGFNDDPHGAFASQDFMTVPAQLKLIYDGFMADLQKTIDDNNGQPLADDIVIINKGDTFKTPVDRVGWNDNSSSGSNALWVYGAGHLYSGFFGDIGTNDVAQGVDATGKLTTYSAANTAKQALAAILYAVAKRDDRLIQNFVGGVQASGVFGPAKNV
;
A
#
# COMPACT_ATOMS: atom_id res chain seq x y z
N MET A 1 0.53 -13.34 -8.92
CA MET A 1 -0.95 -13.25 -8.89
C MET A 1 -1.48 -14.46 -8.16
N PHE A 2 -2.52 -14.30 -7.35
CA PHE A 2 -3.18 -15.38 -6.63
C PHE A 2 -4.65 -15.47 -7.04
N ILE A 3 -5.15 -16.68 -7.27
CA ILE A 3 -6.59 -16.96 -7.32
C ILE A 3 -7.05 -17.23 -5.89
N ALA A 4 -7.77 -16.29 -5.29
CA ALA A 4 -8.01 -16.23 -3.85
C ALA A 4 -9.27 -15.43 -3.49
N GLY A 5 -9.95 -15.83 -2.42
CA GLY A 5 -11.15 -15.15 -1.90
C GLY A 5 -12.42 -15.39 -2.73
N ASN A 6 -13.57 -15.03 -2.18
CA ASN A 6 -14.86 -15.24 -2.83
C ASN A 6 -15.24 -14.03 -3.68
N ASN A 7 -15.87 -14.28 -4.82
CA ASN A 7 -16.70 -13.29 -5.49
C ASN A 7 -17.84 -12.88 -4.55
N GLU A 8 -17.86 -11.60 -4.18
CA GLU A 8 -18.82 -10.98 -3.27
C GLU A 8 -19.88 -10.15 -4.03
N THR A 9 -20.04 -10.39 -5.35
CA THR A 9 -21.07 -9.82 -6.21
C THR A 9 -21.02 -8.28 -6.29
N HIS A 10 -19.94 -7.76 -6.87
CA HIS A 10 -19.71 -6.32 -7.09
C HIS A 10 -19.54 -5.50 -5.82
N LYS A 11 -18.97 -6.09 -4.79
CA LYS A 11 -18.72 -5.42 -3.53
C LYS A 11 -17.45 -4.58 -3.61
N GLU A 12 -17.64 -3.26 -3.62
CA GLU A 12 -16.56 -2.26 -3.66
C GLU A 12 -15.41 -2.55 -2.68
N LEU A 13 -15.76 -2.96 -1.45
CA LEU A 13 -14.82 -3.32 -0.39
C LEU A 13 -14.95 -4.81 -0.05
N ALA A 14 -14.82 -5.68 -1.05
CA ALA A 14 -14.76 -7.13 -0.86
C ALA A 14 -13.76 -7.50 0.23
N THR A 15 -14.17 -8.38 1.14
CA THR A 15 -13.49 -8.68 2.39
C THR A 15 -12.69 -9.98 2.34
N SER A 16 -13.10 -10.91 1.48
CA SER A 16 -12.54 -12.26 1.39
C SER A 16 -11.08 -12.29 0.94
N THR A 17 -10.60 -11.23 0.27
CA THR A 17 -9.19 -11.02 -0.11
C THR A 17 -8.45 -10.04 0.79
N THR A 18 -8.98 -9.75 1.98
CA THR A 18 -8.34 -8.85 2.97
C THR A 18 -8.36 -9.37 4.40
N LEU A 19 -9.20 -10.36 4.72
CA LEU A 19 -9.32 -10.87 6.07
C LEU A 19 -8.53 -12.18 6.26
N ILE A 20 -7.66 -12.19 7.26
CA ILE A 20 -6.95 -13.38 7.73
C ILE A 20 -7.10 -13.49 9.24
N GLY A 21 -7.61 -14.62 9.73
CA GLY A 21 -7.87 -14.80 11.17
C GLY A 21 -8.81 -13.75 11.77
N GLY A 22 -9.75 -13.23 10.98
CA GLY A 22 -10.67 -12.15 11.40
C GLY A 22 -10.06 -10.74 11.42
N SER A 23 -8.78 -10.59 11.09
CA SER A 23 -8.09 -9.29 11.03
C SER A 23 -7.85 -8.85 9.58
N ASN A 24 -7.80 -7.55 9.34
CA ASN A 24 -7.49 -7.00 8.03
C ASN A 24 -5.97 -6.99 7.79
N VAL A 25 -5.54 -7.52 6.63
CA VAL A 25 -4.12 -7.60 6.24
C VAL A 25 -3.44 -6.22 6.22
N LEU A 26 -4.16 -5.16 5.82
CA LEU A 26 -3.60 -3.81 5.78
C LEU A 26 -3.37 -3.26 7.20
N ALA A 27 -4.29 -3.54 8.14
CA ALA A 27 -4.11 -3.22 9.55
C ALA A 27 -2.92 -4.01 10.15
N LEU A 28 -2.79 -5.29 9.85
CA LEU A 28 -1.66 -6.11 10.29
C LEU A 28 -0.32 -5.61 9.73
N ASN A 29 -0.29 -5.14 8.47
CA ASN A 29 0.91 -4.51 7.89
C ASN A 29 1.39 -3.32 8.74
N THR A 30 0.48 -2.47 9.24
CA THR A 30 0.88 -1.34 10.11
C THR A 30 1.49 -1.82 11.44
N SER A 31 1.08 -2.99 11.93
CA SER A 31 1.64 -3.59 13.15
C SER A 31 3.06 -4.11 12.91
N LEU A 32 3.27 -4.78 11.76
CA LEU A 32 4.61 -5.22 11.32
C LEU A 32 5.55 -4.04 11.09
N GLN A 33 5.01 -2.92 10.60
CA GLN A 33 5.76 -1.71 10.31
C GLN A 33 5.90 -0.76 11.51
N ALA A 34 5.42 -1.12 12.71
CA ALA A 34 5.46 -0.24 13.88
C ALA A 34 6.88 0.16 14.32
N VAL A 35 7.89 -0.59 13.88
CA VAL A 35 9.31 -0.28 14.10
C VAL A 35 9.86 0.79 13.14
N LEU A 36 9.15 1.09 12.06
CA LEU A 36 9.52 2.10 11.07
C LEU A 36 8.92 3.46 11.47
N PRO A 37 9.75 4.50 11.69
CA PRO A 37 9.24 5.82 12.06
C PRO A 37 8.28 6.38 11.00
N ALA A 38 7.06 6.73 11.41
CA ALA A 38 6.09 7.44 10.59
C ALA A 38 5.21 8.37 11.44
N VAL A 39 4.90 9.56 10.91
CA VAL A 39 4.00 10.52 11.57
C VAL A 39 2.55 10.00 11.57
N LEU A 40 2.07 9.58 10.40
CA LEU A 40 0.79 8.92 10.20
C LEU A 40 1.06 7.54 9.57
N PRO A 41 1.04 6.44 10.33
CA PRO A 41 1.47 5.14 9.83
C PRO A 41 0.72 4.64 8.58
N ALA A 42 -0.54 5.06 8.42
CA ALA A 42 -1.37 4.70 7.29
C ALA A 42 -2.28 5.85 6.83
N ILE A 43 -2.53 5.91 5.52
CA ILE A 43 -3.48 6.84 4.88
C ILE A 43 -4.46 6.04 4.02
N ALA A 44 -5.75 6.33 4.16
CA ALA A 44 -6.83 5.79 3.32
C ALA A 44 -7.37 6.90 2.41
N VAL A 45 -7.25 6.71 1.10
CA VAL A 45 -7.56 7.71 0.08
C VAL A 45 -8.77 7.28 -0.74
N GLY A 46 -9.84 8.06 -0.65
CA GLY A 46 -11.12 7.83 -1.32
C GLY A 46 -12.27 7.60 -0.35
N GLN A 47 -13.49 7.65 -0.86
CA GLN A 47 -14.70 7.50 -0.06
C GLN A 47 -14.81 6.09 0.53
N ASN A 48 -15.20 6.01 1.82
CA ASN A 48 -15.40 4.78 2.60
C ASN A 48 -14.16 3.88 2.74
N MET A 49 -12.98 4.39 2.42
CA MET A 49 -11.75 3.63 2.53
C MET A 49 -11.32 3.49 3.99
N SER A 50 -10.93 2.27 4.38
CA SER A 50 -10.37 1.94 5.68
C SER A 50 -9.39 0.77 5.54
N ILE A 51 -8.35 0.77 6.38
CA ILE A 51 -7.40 -0.33 6.50
C ILE A 51 -7.94 -1.48 7.37
N GLY A 52 -9.15 -1.35 7.91
CA GLY A 52 -9.76 -2.31 8.83
C GLY A 52 -9.10 -2.32 10.21
N THR A 53 -9.20 -3.45 10.90
CA THR A 53 -8.67 -3.63 12.26
C THR A 53 -7.80 -4.88 12.37
N GLY A 54 -6.85 -4.86 13.29
CA GLY A 54 -6.03 -6.01 13.65
C GLY A 54 -5.32 -5.79 14.99
N PRO A 55 -4.82 -6.85 15.64
CA PRO A 55 -4.08 -6.70 16.88
C PRO A 55 -2.84 -5.81 16.71
N GLY A 56 -2.73 -4.75 17.51
CA GLY A 56 -1.59 -3.84 17.48
C GLY A 56 -1.54 -2.87 16.29
N SER A 57 -2.61 -2.82 15.49
CA SER A 57 -2.64 -1.98 14.28
C SER A 57 -2.78 -0.49 14.59
N ALA A 58 -2.22 0.34 13.73
CA ALA A 58 -2.51 1.77 13.70
C ALA A 58 -3.93 2.03 13.14
N THR A 59 -4.39 3.27 13.30
CA THR A 59 -5.58 3.80 12.60
C THR A 59 -5.11 4.62 11.39
N ALA A 60 -5.81 4.48 10.26
CA ALA A 60 -5.51 5.29 9.08
C ALA A 60 -6.13 6.69 9.16
N ALA A 61 -5.39 7.70 8.67
CA ALA A 61 -5.98 8.99 8.34
C ALA A 61 -6.76 8.87 7.03
N ALA A 62 -8.01 9.31 7.01
CA ALA A 62 -8.86 9.22 5.82
C ALA A 62 -8.93 10.56 5.08
N VAL A 63 -8.78 10.53 3.75
CA VAL A 63 -8.90 11.69 2.87
C VAL A 63 -9.76 11.36 1.66
N GLY A 64 -10.50 12.34 1.14
CA GLY A 64 -11.42 12.12 0.02
C GLY A 64 -10.74 11.97 -1.34
N SER A 65 -9.52 12.48 -1.49
CA SER A 65 -8.79 12.53 -2.77
C SER A 65 -7.27 12.53 -2.54
N PRO A 66 -6.47 12.27 -3.59
CA PRO A 66 -5.01 12.37 -3.51
C PRO A 66 -4.52 13.73 -3.00
N ASP A 67 -5.13 14.83 -3.44
CA ASP A 67 -4.73 16.17 -3.01
C ASP A 67 -4.94 16.38 -1.50
N GLY A 68 -5.96 15.75 -0.92
CA GLY A 68 -6.19 15.78 0.53
C GLY A 68 -5.06 15.13 1.36
N MET A 69 -4.25 14.26 0.76
CA MET A 69 -3.06 13.71 1.43
C MET A 69 -2.04 14.80 1.78
N VAL A 70 -1.93 15.83 0.93
CA VAL A 70 -1.04 16.98 1.16
C VAL A 70 -1.51 17.77 2.37
N ASP A 71 -2.83 17.93 2.52
CA ASP A 71 -3.43 18.70 3.60
C ASP A 71 -3.25 18.04 4.98
N LEU A 72 -3.14 16.70 5.05
CA LEU A 72 -2.86 15.97 6.31
C LEU A 72 -1.58 16.43 6.99
N PHE A 73 -0.58 16.84 6.19
CA PHE A 73 0.74 17.21 6.67
C PHE A 73 0.98 18.72 6.61
N ASN A 74 -0.02 19.50 6.21
CA ASN A 74 0.11 20.93 6.12
C ASN A 74 0.12 21.56 7.53
N SER A 75 1.26 22.11 7.94
CA SER A 75 1.36 22.84 9.21
C SER A 75 0.93 24.30 9.03
N ALA A 76 -0.15 24.68 9.70
CA ALA A 76 -0.61 26.08 9.77
C ALA A 76 0.48 27.02 10.34
N ALA A 77 1.34 26.52 11.23
CA ALA A 77 2.45 27.29 11.79
C ALA A 77 3.53 27.64 10.76
N SER A 78 3.74 26.78 9.75
CA SER A 78 4.72 26.98 8.67
C SER A 78 4.15 27.70 7.43
N SER A 79 2.83 27.88 7.38
CA SER A 79 2.13 28.55 6.29
C SER A 79 2.41 30.06 6.29
N ALA A 80 2.17 30.76 5.18
CA ALA A 80 2.41 32.21 5.10
C ALA A 80 1.68 32.99 6.21
N GLY A 81 2.42 33.74 7.02
CA GLY A 81 1.89 34.48 8.19
C GLY A 81 1.82 33.65 9.48
N GLY A 82 2.26 32.39 9.46
CA GLY A 82 2.37 31.53 10.63
C GLY A 82 3.60 31.82 11.48
N LEU A 83 3.55 31.39 12.75
CA LEU A 83 4.62 31.64 13.74
C LEU A 83 5.97 31.02 13.39
N LEU A 84 6.00 30.00 12.52
CA LEU A 84 7.18 29.26 12.09
C LEU A 84 7.48 29.44 10.59
N THR A 85 6.91 30.47 9.93
CA THR A 85 7.29 30.80 8.54
C THR A 85 8.77 31.22 8.45
N ASN A 86 9.30 31.83 9.51
CA ASN A 86 10.72 32.16 9.61
C ASN A 86 11.54 30.91 9.86
N THR A 87 12.43 30.57 8.92
CA THR A 87 13.28 29.38 8.98
C THR A 87 14.12 29.30 10.26
N ASN A 88 14.57 30.42 10.81
CA ASN A 88 15.35 30.43 12.05
C ASN A 88 14.50 30.03 13.27
N ASP A 89 13.26 30.50 13.33
CA ASP A 89 12.32 30.17 14.43
C ASP A 89 11.87 28.71 14.35
N ALA A 90 11.62 28.21 13.13
CA ALA A 90 11.36 26.80 12.85
C ALA A 90 12.53 25.89 13.29
N GLN A 91 13.76 26.27 12.94
CA GLN A 91 14.97 25.52 13.34
C GLN A 91 15.17 25.55 14.85
N LEU A 92 14.95 26.71 15.49
CA LEU A 92 15.06 26.88 16.93
C LEU A 92 14.04 26.00 17.68
N TYR A 93 12.77 25.99 17.24
CA TYR A 93 11.75 25.11 17.80
C TYR A 93 12.15 23.62 17.71
N ALA A 94 12.58 23.18 16.53
CA ALA A 94 13.04 21.81 16.34
C ALA A 94 14.24 21.48 17.25
N ALA A 95 15.20 22.39 17.39
CA ALA A 95 16.36 22.23 18.26
C ALA A 95 15.98 22.16 19.75
N HIS A 96 15.04 22.99 20.21
CA HIS A 96 14.52 22.91 21.58
C HIS A 96 13.84 21.57 21.86
N TYR A 97 13.01 21.11 20.93
CA TYR A 97 12.35 19.82 21.05
C TYR A 97 13.36 18.66 21.07
N GLN A 98 14.42 18.75 20.25
CA GLN A 98 15.53 17.80 20.29
C GLN A 98 16.26 17.78 21.63
N ALA A 99 16.60 18.95 22.17
CA ALA A 99 17.28 19.04 23.45
C ALA A 99 16.43 18.39 24.56
N PHE A 100 15.12 18.62 24.56
CA PHE A 100 14.18 18.01 25.50
C PHE A 100 14.14 16.48 25.38
N ILE A 101 14.07 15.94 24.15
CA ILE A 101 14.13 14.49 23.91
C ILE A 101 15.44 13.90 24.44
N GLN A 102 16.58 14.53 24.15
CA GLN A 102 17.88 14.01 24.59
C GLN A 102 18.00 14.01 26.12
N LEU A 103 17.42 15.01 26.79
CA LEU A 103 17.34 15.04 28.25
C LEU A 103 16.49 13.88 28.80
N ASN A 104 15.31 13.63 28.22
CA ASN A 104 14.47 12.50 28.61
C ASN A 104 15.11 11.13 28.30
N ARG A 105 15.94 11.02 27.26
CA ARG A 105 16.72 9.80 26.96
C ARG A 105 17.77 9.51 28.03
N ALA A 106 18.39 10.56 28.56
CA ALA A 106 19.41 10.49 29.59
C ALA A 106 18.85 10.21 31.01
N ALA A 107 17.54 10.36 31.21
CA ALA A 107 16.90 10.10 32.49
C ALA A 107 16.83 8.59 32.83
N ASN A 108 17.05 8.25 34.10
CA ASN A 108 16.96 6.87 34.62
C ASN A 108 15.57 6.23 34.47
N ARG A 109 14.51 7.04 34.28
CA ARG A 109 13.13 6.59 34.06
C ARG A 109 12.55 7.29 32.84
N SER A 110 13.01 6.87 31.67
CA SER A 110 12.54 7.42 30.40
C SER A 110 11.20 6.77 30.00
N THR A 111 10.11 7.55 29.99
CA THR A 111 8.74 7.07 29.70
C THR A 111 8.34 7.15 28.24
N GLU A 112 9.18 7.72 27.35
CA GLU A 112 8.82 8.08 25.97
C GLU A 112 9.74 7.47 24.89
N ARG A 113 10.63 6.53 25.26
CA ARG A 113 11.65 5.95 24.36
C ARG A 113 11.14 5.46 22.99
N PRO A 114 10.01 4.75 22.88
CA PRO A 114 9.55 4.22 21.59
C PRO A 114 9.13 5.30 20.57
N GLY A 115 8.84 6.54 21.01
CA GLY A 115 8.27 7.59 20.16
C GLY A 115 9.26 8.67 19.70
N TYR A 116 10.51 8.67 20.17
CA TYR A 116 11.40 9.82 19.99
C TYR A 116 11.72 10.17 18.55
N THR A 117 11.98 9.19 17.70
CA THR A 117 12.29 9.43 16.28
C THR A 117 11.09 10.04 15.56
N THR A 118 9.89 9.49 15.78
CA THR A 118 8.64 10.02 15.21
C THR A 118 8.37 11.44 15.72
N ALA A 119 8.53 11.66 17.02
CA ALA A 119 8.24 12.95 17.63
C ALA A 119 9.26 14.02 17.19
N GLN A 120 10.54 13.65 17.03
CA GLN A 120 11.58 14.49 16.43
C GLN A 120 11.19 14.92 15.02
N SER A 121 10.76 13.98 14.19
CA SER A 121 10.32 14.26 12.83
C SER A 121 9.08 15.16 12.82
N ALA A 122 8.07 14.87 13.64
CA ALA A 122 6.87 15.70 13.77
C ALA A 122 7.20 17.15 14.18
N ALA A 123 8.13 17.35 15.13
CA ALA A 123 8.56 18.69 15.54
C ALA A 123 9.30 19.44 14.42
N LYS A 124 10.12 18.74 13.60
CA LYS A 124 10.75 19.32 12.40
C LYS A 124 9.70 19.74 11.37
N PHE A 125 8.64 18.94 11.20
CA PHE A 125 7.58 19.21 10.23
C PHE A 125 6.70 20.40 10.57
N LEU A 126 6.54 20.73 11.85
CA LEU A 126 5.78 21.92 12.26
C LEU A 126 6.29 23.22 11.64
N GLY A 127 7.60 23.34 11.42
CA GLY A 127 8.23 24.48 10.76
C GLY A 127 8.51 24.30 9.27
N THR A 128 8.10 23.17 8.68
CA THR A 128 8.33 22.85 7.26
C THR A 128 7.05 23.04 6.48
N ASN A 129 7.08 23.81 5.39
CA ASN A 129 5.96 23.88 4.45
C ASN A 129 5.87 22.57 3.65
N LEU A 130 5.35 21.51 4.27
CA LEU A 130 5.21 20.19 3.67
C LEU A 130 4.25 20.21 2.46
N LYS A 131 3.35 21.20 2.38
CA LYS A 131 2.47 21.37 1.23
C LYS A 131 3.25 21.57 -0.07
N SER A 132 4.26 22.44 -0.07
CA SER A 132 5.07 22.66 -1.27
C SER A 132 5.95 21.46 -1.63
N GLN A 133 6.39 20.70 -0.62
CA GLN A 133 7.23 19.52 -0.82
C GLN A 133 6.45 18.31 -1.35
N LEU A 134 5.20 18.14 -0.91
CA LEU A 134 4.33 17.04 -1.33
C LEU A 134 3.53 17.34 -2.61
N ALA A 135 3.36 18.62 -2.97
CA ALA A 135 2.60 19.03 -4.13
C ALA A 135 3.05 18.32 -5.42
N VAL A 136 2.08 17.86 -6.22
CA VAL A 136 2.33 17.29 -7.55
C VAL A 136 2.78 18.38 -8.50
N THR A 137 3.93 18.20 -9.15
CA THR A 137 4.52 19.16 -10.08
C THR A 137 4.27 18.77 -11.54
N PRO A 138 4.42 19.70 -12.50
CA PRO A 138 4.36 19.36 -13.94
C PRO A 138 5.34 18.25 -14.33
N ASP A 139 6.57 18.26 -13.77
CA ASP A 139 7.58 17.23 -14.05
C ASP A 139 7.17 15.85 -13.51
N ASP A 140 6.44 15.81 -12.39
CA ASP A 140 5.87 14.56 -11.89
C ASP A 140 4.79 14.04 -12.85
N LEU A 141 3.90 14.91 -13.32
CA LEU A 141 2.85 14.54 -14.28
C LEU A 141 3.43 14.00 -15.59
N THR A 142 4.46 14.67 -16.14
CA THR A 142 5.16 14.21 -17.34
C THR A 142 5.78 12.84 -17.14
N ARG A 143 6.44 12.60 -16.00
CA ARG A 143 7.10 11.32 -15.69
C ARG A 143 6.12 10.15 -15.55
N TYR A 144 4.93 10.42 -15.04
CA TYR A 144 3.85 9.42 -14.92
C TYR A 144 2.98 9.36 -16.19
N GLY A 145 3.28 10.14 -17.23
CA GLY A 145 2.50 10.18 -18.46
C GLY A 145 1.08 10.74 -18.29
N ILE A 146 0.83 11.52 -17.24
CA ILE A 146 -0.47 12.15 -16.98
C ILE A 146 -0.61 13.42 -17.83
N ASN A 147 -1.63 13.46 -18.68
CA ASN A 147 -1.96 14.59 -19.54
C ASN A 147 -3.49 14.76 -19.67
N ALA A 148 -3.94 15.69 -20.52
CA ALA A 148 -5.36 16.00 -20.70
C ALA A 148 -6.20 14.81 -21.22
N GLY A 149 -5.58 13.82 -21.87
CA GLY A 149 -6.24 12.59 -22.34
C GLY A 149 -6.19 11.43 -21.34
N THR A 150 -5.56 11.59 -20.18
CA THR A 150 -5.51 10.56 -19.14
C THR A 150 -6.87 10.45 -18.45
N ARG A 151 -7.39 9.22 -18.29
CA ARG A 151 -8.66 8.99 -17.59
C ARG A 151 -8.56 9.50 -16.15
N THR A 152 -9.60 10.18 -15.66
CA THR A 152 -9.59 10.84 -14.34
C THR A 152 -9.19 9.91 -13.20
N SER A 153 -9.75 8.69 -13.15
CA SER A 153 -9.44 7.71 -12.12
C SER A 153 -7.99 7.21 -12.19
N VAL A 154 -7.43 7.07 -13.39
CA VAL A 154 -6.01 6.72 -13.61
C VAL A 154 -5.10 7.87 -13.18
N ALA A 155 -5.46 9.12 -13.53
CA ALA A 155 -4.73 10.31 -13.09
C ALA A 155 -4.76 10.47 -11.56
N GLN A 156 -5.87 10.17 -10.90
CA GLN A 156 -6.00 10.19 -9.44
C GLN A 156 -5.09 9.14 -8.78
N LEU A 157 -5.05 7.90 -9.31
CA LEU A 157 -4.13 6.87 -8.85
C LEU A 157 -2.67 7.34 -8.96
N GLY A 158 -2.29 7.87 -10.12
CA GLY A 158 -0.94 8.39 -10.34
C GLY A 158 -0.57 9.54 -9.40
N ARG A 159 -1.48 10.48 -9.15
CA ARG A 159 -1.27 11.55 -8.17
C ARG A 159 -1.07 11.02 -6.76
N ALA A 160 -1.86 10.02 -6.34
CA ALA A 160 -1.69 9.40 -5.03
C ALA A 160 -0.33 8.69 -4.91
N MET A 161 0.12 8.03 -5.97
CA MET A 161 1.45 7.40 -6.03
C MET A 161 2.60 8.41 -5.95
N ILE A 162 2.52 9.52 -6.69
CA ILE A 162 3.50 10.62 -6.62
C ILE A 162 3.62 11.17 -5.19
N ILE A 163 2.49 11.52 -4.59
CA ILE A 163 2.46 12.05 -3.22
C ILE A 163 2.95 10.98 -2.25
N GLY A 164 2.61 9.72 -2.50
CA GLY A 164 3.00 8.59 -1.68
C GLY A 164 4.50 8.37 -1.60
N VAL A 165 5.22 8.40 -2.73
CA VAL A 165 6.69 8.29 -2.71
C VAL A 165 7.32 9.45 -1.93
N LYS A 166 6.84 10.68 -2.15
CA LYS A 166 7.32 11.87 -1.43
C LYS A 166 7.09 11.75 0.08
N ALA A 167 5.90 11.28 0.48
CA ALA A 167 5.54 11.09 1.88
C ALA A 167 6.37 9.97 2.54
N MET A 168 6.60 8.85 1.85
CA MET A 168 7.46 7.77 2.32
C MET A 168 8.91 8.24 2.49
N LYS A 169 9.46 8.99 1.51
CA LYS A 169 10.81 9.58 1.63
C LYS A 169 10.97 10.45 2.88
N MET A 170 9.91 11.12 3.29
CA MET A 170 9.92 12.00 4.45
C MET A 170 9.58 11.30 5.76
N GLY A 171 9.32 9.99 5.77
CA GLY A 171 8.87 9.29 6.97
C GLY A 171 7.52 9.81 7.48
N LEU A 172 6.65 10.24 6.57
CA LEU A 172 5.31 10.73 6.92
C LEU A 172 4.30 9.59 7.02
N THR A 173 4.44 8.55 6.20
CA THR A 173 3.61 7.33 6.20
C THR A 173 4.38 6.13 5.68
N ASN A 174 3.97 4.92 6.09
CA ASN A 174 4.50 3.65 5.60
C ASN A 174 3.47 2.87 4.75
N LEU A 175 2.20 3.30 4.75
CA LEU A 175 1.12 2.64 4.05
C LEU A 175 0.15 3.66 3.45
N ILE A 176 -0.20 3.44 2.18
CA ILE A 176 -1.24 4.22 1.50
C ILE A 176 -2.17 3.23 0.82
N GLN A 177 -3.46 3.28 1.18
CA GLN A 177 -4.52 2.56 0.51
C GLN A 177 -5.30 3.53 -0.36
N VAL A 178 -5.38 3.26 -1.65
CA VAL A 178 -6.08 4.11 -2.62
C VAL A 178 -7.27 3.35 -3.17
N ARG A 179 -8.45 4.00 -3.24
CA ARG A 179 -9.61 3.44 -3.92
C ARG A 179 -9.26 3.18 -5.39
N GLY A 180 -9.60 1.99 -5.88
CA GLY A 180 -9.47 1.66 -7.30
C GLY A 180 -10.46 2.44 -8.17
N PHE A 181 -10.55 2.11 -9.45
CA PHE A 181 -11.32 2.92 -10.40
C PHE A 181 -12.83 2.92 -10.16
N ASN A 182 -13.36 1.92 -9.45
CA ASN A 182 -14.79 1.76 -9.16
C ASN A 182 -15.64 1.95 -10.41
N ASP A 183 -15.25 1.26 -11.48
CA ASP A 183 -15.80 1.38 -12.82
C ASP A 183 -16.46 0.06 -13.23
N ASP A 184 -17.46 0.13 -14.11
CA ASP A 184 -18.11 -1.05 -14.68
C ASP A 184 -17.39 -1.45 -15.98
N PRO A 185 -16.62 -2.55 -15.98
CA PRO A 185 -15.78 -2.88 -17.11
C PRO A 185 -16.55 -3.53 -18.28
N HIS A 186 -17.86 -3.81 -18.18
CA HIS A 186 -18.62 -4.45 -19.28
C HIS A 186 -18.50 -3.69 -20.61
N GLY A 187 -18.43 -2.35 -20.56
CA GLY A 187 -18.29 -1.50 -21.74
C GLY A 187 -16.87 -1.44 -22.32
N ALA A 188 -15.86 -2.06 -21.68
CA ALA A 188 -14.46 -1.81 -21.99
C ALA A 188 -14.07 -2.20 -23.43
N PHE A 189 -14.66 -3.26 -23.99
CA PHE A 189 -14.39 -3.67 -25.37
C PHE A 189 -15.09 -2.79 -26.41
N ALA A 190 -16.33 -2.37 -26.14
CA ALA A 190 -17.09 -1.52 -27.05
C ALA A 190 -16.56 -0.08 -27.09
N SER A 191 -16.17 0.45 -25.93
CA SER A 191 -15.54 1.77 -25.77
C SER A 191 -14.07 1.81 -26.18
N GLN A 192 -13.45 0.66 -26.44
CA GLN A 192 -12.01 0.50 -26.69
C GLN A 192 -11.12 0.90 -25.49
N ASP A 193 -11.67 1.02 -24.28
CA ASP A 193 -10.91 1.27 -23.05
C ASP A 193 -9.82 0.22 -22.80
N PHE A 194 -10.04 -1.03 -23.26
CA PHE A 194 -9.03 -2.10 -23.17
C PHE A 194 -7.73 -1.78 -23.93
N MET A 195 -7.75 -0.85 -24.89
CA MET A 195 -6.57 -0.40 -25.64
C MET A 195 -5.87 0.81 -24.98
N THR A 196 -6.60 1.60 -24.20
CA THR A 196 -6.10 2.89 -23.68
C THR A 196 -5.76 2.82 -22.19
N VAL A 197 -6.66 2.30 -21.36
CA VAL A 197 -6.51 2.29 -19.90
C VAL A 197 -5.30 1.45 -19.46
N PRO A 198 -5.04 0.24 -19.99
CA PRO A 198 -3.84 -0.51 -19.64
C PRO A 198 -2.54 0.22 -19.99
N ALA A 199 -2.49 0.91 -21.13
CA ALA A 199 -1.32 1.69 -21.53
C ALA A 199 -1.08 2.89 -20.59
N GLN A 200 -2.15 3.58 -20.18
CA GLN A 200 -2.07 4.66 -19.20
C GLN A 200 -1.59 4.13 -17.83
N LEU A 201 -2.15 3.01 -17.37
CA LEU A 201 -1.73 2.39 -16.10
C LEU A 201 -0.28 1.93 -16.13
N LYS A 202 0.19 1.41 -17.25
CA LYS A 202 1.61 1.08 -17.42
C LYS A 202 2.48 2.30 -17.14
N LEU A 203 2.17 3.46 -17.72
CA LEU A 203 2.94 4.69 -17.50
C LEU A 203 2.90 5.15 -16.04
N ILE A 204 1.75 5.01 -15.37
CA ILE A 204 1.63 5.31 -13.93
C ILE A 204 2.57 4.41 -13.10
N TYR A 205 2.54 3.09 -13.33
CA TYR A 205 3.38 2.15 -12.60
C TYR A 205 4.86 2.27 -12.95
N ASP A 206 5.21 2.54 -14.21
CA ASP A 206 6.59 2.82 -14.63
C ASP A 206 7.13 4.06 -13.92
N GLY A 207 6.34 5.15 -13.87
CA GLY A 207 6.70 6.38 -13.16
C GLY A 207 6.87 6.15 -11.65
N PHE A 208 5.94 5.40 -11.04
CA PHE A 208 6.00 5.04 -9.63
C PHE A 208 7.26 4.23 -9.29
N MET A 209 7.54 3.18 -10.05
CA MET A 209 8.74 2.37 -9.84
C MET A 209 10.03 3.17 -10.10
N ALA A 210 10.05 4.06 -11.09
CA ALA A 210 11.20 4.93 -11.35
C ALA A 210 11.49 5.88 -10.18
N ASP A 211 10.44 6.40 -9.52
CA ASP A 211 10.59 7.25 -8.35
C ASP A 211 11.06 6.46 -7.13
N LEU A 212 10.46 5.29 -6.88
CA LEU A 212 10.88 4.39 -5.80
C LEU A 212 12.35 3.97 -5.94
N GLN A 213 12.81 3.69 -7.17
CA GLN A 213 14.19 3.30 -7.43
C GLN A 213 15.20 4.43 -7.15
N LYS A 214 14.80 5.68 -7.36
CA LYS A 214 15.65 6.87 -7.11
C LYS A 214 15.57 7.37 -5.67
N THR A 215 14.56 6.96 -4.94
CA THR A 215 14.27 7.44 -3.60
C THR A 215 14.88 6.49 -2.58
N ILE A 216 15.96 6.95 -1.93
CA ILE A 216 16.62 6.17 -0.87
C ILE A 216 15.80 6.24 0.42
N ASP A 217 15.55 5.10 1.05
CA ASP A 217 15.01 4.98 2.41
C ASP A 217 16.11 5.33 3.43
N ASP A 218 15.88 6.36 4.22
CA ASP A 218 16.86 6.81 5.23
C ASP A 218 17.00 5.81 6.39
N ASN A 219 16.07 4.85 6.54
CA ASN A 219 16.13 3.82 7.58
C ASN A 219 17.15 2.71 7.27
N ASN A 220 17.36 2.40 5.99
CA ASN A 220 18.19 1.25 5.57
C ASN A 220 19.21 1.57 4.47
N GLY A 221 19.18 2.78 3.90
CA GLY A 221 20.10 3.25 2.87
C GLY A 221 19.88 2.62 1.49
N GLN A 222 18.79 1.89 1.27
CA GLN A 222 18.45 1.26 0.00
C GLN A 222 17.33 2.03 -0.71
N PRO A 223 17.16 1.86 -2.03
CA PRO A 223 15.99 2.35 -2.74
C PRO A 223 14.69 1.84 -2.13
N LEU A 224 13.65 2.68 -2.06
CA LEU A 224 12.31 2.27 -1.63
C LEU A 224 11.76 1.11 -2.50
N ALA A 225 12.20 1.02 -3.76
CA ALA A 225 11.82 -0.06 -4.66
C ALA A 225 12.17 -1.47 -4.14
N ASP A 226 13.16 -1.59 -3.26
CA ASP A 226 13.64 -2.88 -2.75
C ASP A 226 12.77 -3.43 -1.61
N ASP A 227 11.90 -2.60 -1.02
CA ASP A 227 11.07 -2.95 0.13
C ASP A 227 9.57 -2.66 -0.08
N ILE A 228 9.18 -2.02 -1.19
CA ILE A 228 7.78 -1.66 -1.43
C ILE A 228 6.92 -2.87 -1.81
N VAL A 229 5.81 -3.05 -1.10
CA VAL A 229 4.80 -4.07 -1.42
C VAL A 229 3.56 -3.38 -1.99
N ILE A 230 3.17 -3.75 -3.21
CA ILE A 230 1.97 -3.24 -3.87
C ILE A 230 0.92 -4.34 -3.93
N ILE A 231 -0.29 -4.03 -3.48
CA ILE A 231 -1.42 -4.96 -3.47
C ILE A 231 -2.53 -4.34 -4.31
N ASN A 232 -2.91 -5.02 -5.40
CA ASN A 232 -4.09 -4.71 -6.19
C ASN A 232 -5.12 -5.82 -6.01
N LYS A 233 -6.33 -5.42 -5.61
CA LYS A 233 -7.47 -6.31 -5.40
C LYS A 233 -8.72 -5.69 -6.00
N GLY A 234 -9.68 -6.55 -6.33
CA GLY A 234 -11.02 -6.17 -6.73
C GLY A 234 -12.01 -7.24 -6.30
N ASP A 235 -13.26 -7.06 -6.72
CA ASP A 235 -14.30 -8.07 -6.61
C ASP A 235 -14.86 -8.40 -7.98
N THR A 236 -15.35 -9.63 -8.13
CA THR A 236 -16.03 -10.10 -9.35
C THR A 236 -15.19 -9.83 -10.60
N PHE A 237 -13.93 -10.26 -10.59
CA PHE A 237 -13.16 -10.21 -11.83
C PHE A 237 -13.86 -11.09 -12.86
N LYS A 238 -13.98 -10.55 -14.07
CA LYS A 238 -14.75 -11.16 -15.13
C LYS A 238 -14.03 -12.38 -15.70
N THR A 239 -14.79 -13.36 -16.18
CA THR A 239 -14.20 -14.56 -16.78
C THR A 239 -13.29 -14.19 -17.97
N PRO A 240 -12.07 -14.76 -18.07
CA PRO A 240 -11.16 -14.47 -19.16
C PRO A 240 -11.49 -15.24 -20.45
N VAL A 241 -12.41 -16.22 -20.40
CA VAL A 241 -12.70 -17.12 -21.53
C VAL A 241 -13.98 -16.77 -22.30
N ASP A 242 -14.75 -15.79 -21.83
CA ASP A 242 -15.96 -15.31 -22.52
C ASP A 242 -15.90 -13.82 -22.84
N ARG A 243 -15.66 -13.53 -24.13
CA ARG A 243 -15.69 -12.16 -24.67
C ARG A 243 -17.11 -11.62 -24.81
N VAL A 244 -18.10 -12.48 -25.05
CA VAL A 244 -19.47 -12.07 -25.40
C VAL A 244 -20.25 -11.84 -24.12
N GLY A 245 -20.28 -10.58 -23.67
CA GLY A 245 -21.03 -10.17 -22.49
C GLY A 245 -20.21 -10.10 -21.20
N TRP A 246 -18.99 -10.66 -21.18
CA TRP A 246 -18.02 -10.55 -20.08
C TRP A 246 -18.72 -10.67 -18.71
N ASN A 247 -19.37 -11.82 -18.52
CA ASN A 247 -20.40 -12.01 -17.50
C ASN A 247 -19.89 -11.80 -16.05
N ASP A 248 -20.84 -11.56 -15.14
CA ASP A 248 -20.60 -11.33 -13.70
C ASP A 248 -20.27 -12.59 -12.90
N ASN A 249 -19.77 -13.64 -13.57
CA ASN A 249 -19.49 -14.94 -12.96
C ASN A 249 -18.00 -15.28 -13.07
N SER A 250 -17.26 -14.93 -12.02
CA SER A 250 -15.90 -15.43 -11.83
C SER A 250 -15.89 -16.97 -11.72
N SER A 251 -14.92 -17.61 -12.38
CA SER A 251 -14.72 -19.06 -12.30
C SER A 251 -14.73 -19.57 -10.86
N SER A 252 -15.56 -20.58 -10.58
CA SER A 252 -15.75 -21.19 -9.25
C SER A 252 -16.00 -20.20 -8.09
N GLY A 253 -16.59 -19.03 -8.40
CA GLY A 253 -16.83 -17.98 -7.42
C GLY A 253 -15.55 -17.39 -6.83
N SER A 254 -14.43 -17.47 -7.57
CA SER A 254 -13.13 -17.00 -7.10
C SER A 254 -12.94 -15.49 -7.25
N ASN A 255 -11.96 -14.95 -6.53
CA ASN A 255 -11.40 -13.63 -6.78
C ASN A 255 -9.91 -13.72 -7.13
N ALA A 256 -9.30 -12.57 -7.46
CA ALA A 256 -7.89 -12.48 -7.80
C ALA A 256 -7.19 -11.36 -7.02
N LEU A 257 -5.93 -11.63 -6.67
CA LEU A 257 -5.05 -10.72 -5.94
C LEU A 257 -3.71 -10.58 -6.69
N TRP A 258 -3.33 -9.36 -7.02
CA TRP A 258 -2.04 -9.05 -7.63
C TRP A 258 -1.13 -8.41 -6.60
N VAL A 259 0.03 -9.02 -6.42
CA VAL A 259 1.01 -8.60 -5.42
C VAL A 259 2.34 -8.38 -6.12
N TYR A 260 2.88 -7.18 -5.98
CA TYR A 260 4.29 -6.90 -6.22
C TYR A 260 5.00 -6.96 -4.86
N GLY A 261 5.95 -7.88 -4.71
CA GLY A 261 6.61 -8.14 -3.42
C GLY A 261 8.07 -7.70 -3.35
N ALA A 262 8.56 -6.83 -4.25
CA ALA A 262 9.95 -6.34 -4.28
C ALA A 262 11.03 -7.45 -4.16
N GLY A 263 10.81 -8.61 -4.81
CA GLY A 263 11.73 -9.75 -4.74
C GLY A 263 11.70 -10.55 -3.43
N HIS A 264 10.83 -10.20 -2.48
CA HIS A 264 10.54 -11.00 -1.29
C HIS A 264 9.58 -12.17 -1.56
N LEU A 265 8.92 -12.14 -2.71
CA LEU A 265 8.04 -13.21 -3.20
C LEU A 265 8.55 -13.75 -4.54
N TYR A 266 8.30 -15.02 -4.78
CA TYR A 266 8.50 -15.61 -6.10
C TYR A 266 7.49 -15.03 -7.09
N SER A 267 7.97 -14.69 -8.28
CA SER A 267 7.09 -14.32 -9.41
C SER A 267 6.33 -15.55 -9.87
N GLY A 268 5.01 -15.41 -10.05
CA GLY A 268 4.20 -16.53 -10.53
C GLY A 268 2.71 -16.27 -10.53
N PHE A 269 2.01 -17.25 -11.08
CA PHE A 269 0.57 -17.42 -11.00
C PHE A 269 0.30 -18.56 -10.01
N PHE A 270 -0.34 -18.24 -8.89
CA PHE A 270 -0.62 -19.18 -7.81
C PHE A 270 -2.12 -19.53 -7.82
N GLY A 271 -2.43 -20.76 -8.22
CA GLY A 271 -3.77 -21.20 -8.63
C GLY A 271 -3.83 -21.42 -10.14
N ASP A 272 -5.02 -21.68 -10.68
CA ASP A 272 -5.26 -21.76 -12.12
C ASP A 272 -6.72 -21.45 -12.45
N ILE A 273 -7.04 -21.13 -13.70
CA ILE A 273 -8.40 -21.16 -14.26
C ILE A 273 -8.32 -21.99 -15.54
N GLY A 274 -8.78 -23.24 -15.46
CA GLY A 274 -8.74 -24.17 -16.58
C GLY A 274 -9.63 -23.73 -17.75
N THR A 275 -9.41 -24.32 -18.93
CA THR A 275 -10.21 -24.05 -20.14
C THR A 275 -11.69 -24.43 -20.00
N ASN A 276 -12.03 -25.23 -19.00
CA ASN A 276 -13.40 -25.57 -18.60
C ASN A 276 -14.00 -24.57 -17.59
N ASP A 277 -13.38 -23.40 -17.39
CA ASP A 277 -13.78 -22.37 -16.44
C ASP A 277 -13.87 -22.87 -14.99
N VAL A 278 -12.97 -23.80 -14.61
CA VAL A 278 -12.82 -24.28 -13.23
C VAL A 278 -11.56 -23.72 -12.61
N ALA A 279 -11.71 -22.99 -11.50
CA ALA A 279 -10.59 -22.45 -10.77
C ALA A 279 -9.90 -23.55 -9.94
N GLN A 280 -8.59 -23.45 -9.81
CA GLN A 280 -7.78 -24.22 -8.88
C GLN A 280 -7.10 -23.27 -7.91
N GLY A 281 -7.00 -23.72 -6.66
CA GLY A 281 -6.26 -23.02 -5.63
C GLY A 281 -4.80 -23.45 -5.59
N VAL A 282 -4.04 -22.82 -4.69
CA VAL A 282 -2.73 -23.27 -4.26
C VAL A 282 -2.80 -23.74 -2.80
N ASP A 283 -2.19 -24.88 -2.49
CA ASP A 283 -2.07 -25.36 -1.11
C ASP A 283 -0.84 -24.78 -0.38
N ALA A 284 -0.65 -25.17 0.87
CA ALA A 284 0.48 -24.72 1.70
C ALA A 284 1.86 -25.22 1.19
N THR A 285 1.90 -26.12 0.20
CA THR A 285 3.14 -26.60 -0.43
C THR A 285 3.41 -25.93 -1.77
N GLY A 286 2.53 -25.01 -2.21
CA GLY A 286 2.67 -24.34 -3.49
C GLY A 286 2.10 -25.13 -4.66
N LYS A 287 1.42 -26.25 -4.42
CA LYS A 287 0.85 -27.11 -5.48
C LYS A 287 -0.59 -26.74 -5.77
N LEU A 288 -1.00 -26.96 -7.02
CA LEU A 288 -2.40 -26.81 -7.43
C LEU A 288 -3.28 -27.79 -6.67
N THR A 289 -4.44 -27.30 -6.24
CA THR A 289 -5.44 -28.07 -5.49
C THR A 289 -6.84 -27.61 -5.84
N THR A 290 -7.86 -28.35 -5.40
CA THR A 290 -9.26 -27.93 -5.52
C THR A 290 -9.45 -26.56 -4.90
N TYR A 291 -10.15 -25.67 -5.62
CA TYR A 291 -10.35 -24.31 -5.16
C TYR A 291 -11.14 -24.25 -3.84
N SER A 292 -10.60 -23.51 -2.87
CA SER A 292 -11.25 -23.18 -1.61
C SER A 292 -10.89 -21.75 -1.27
N ALA A 293 -11.86 -20.84 -1.39
CA ALA A 293 -11.64 -19.41 -1.26
C ALA A 293 -10.98 -19.01 0.07
N ALA A 294 -11.39 -19.60 1.19
CA ALA A 294 -10.82 -19.30 2.50
C ALA A 294 -9.36 -19.76 2.60
N ASN A 295 -9.05 -20.96 2.13
CA ASN A 295 -7.70 -21.51 2.20
C ASN A 295 -6.74 -20.76 1.27
N THR A 296 -7.15 -20.48 0.03
CA THR A 296 -6.32 -19.74 -0.94
C THR A 296 -6.13 -18.29 -0.54
N ALA A 297 -7.16 -17.63 0.01
CA ALA A 297 -7.01 -16.31 0.62
C ALA A 297 -6.02 -16.33 1.79
N LYS A 298 -6.09 -17.33 2.67
CA LYS A 298 -5.13 -17.48 3.78
C LYS A 298 -3.69 -17.56 3.25
N GLN A 299 -3.43 -18.34 2.20
CA GLN A 299 -2.10 -18.42 1.58
C GLN A 299 -1.64 -17.09 0.97
N ALA A 300 -2.51 -16.45 0.18
CA ALA A 300 -2.19 -15.19 -0.49
C ALA A 300 -1.93 -14.04 0.52
N LEU A 301 -2.73 -13.96 1.58
CA LEU A 301 -2.58 -12.95 2.63
C LEU A 301 -1.36 -13.20 3.50
N ALA A 302 -1.03 -14.47 3.78
CA ALA A 302 0.23 -14.82 4.46
C ALA A 302 1.45 -14.41 3.62
N ALA A 303 1.41 -14.59 2.29
CA ALA A 303 2.47 -14.15 1.40
C ALA A 303 2.64 -12.61 1.42
N ILE A 304 1.56 -11.84 1.48
CA ILE A 304 1.64 -10.37 1.64
C ILE A 304 2.34 -10.00 2.95
N LEU A 305 1.88 -10.57 4.08
CA LEU A 305 2.48 -10.30 5.39
C LEU A 305 3.97 -10.69 5.41
N TYR A 306 4.31 -11.81 4.77
CA TYR A 306 5.69 -12.29 4.64
C TYR A 306 6.58 -11.31 3.87
N ALA A 307 6.07 -10.75 2.77
CA ALA A 307 6.77 -9.74 2.00
C ALA A 307 7.02 -8.48 2.84
N VAL A 308 5.99 -7.97 3.52
CA VAL A 308 6.10 -6.80 4.40
C VAL A 308 7.03 -7.05 5.59
N ALA A 309 7.03 -8.28 6.12
CA ALA A 309 7.96 -8.73 7.16
C ALA A 309 9.39 -9.01 6.65
N LYS A 310 9.70 -8.64 5.39
CA LYS A 310 11.01 -8.84 4.75
C LYS A 310 11.50 -10.29 4.87
N ARG A 311 10.61 -11.24 4.52
CA ARG A 311 10.86 -12.69 4.50
C ARG A 311 10.98 -13.35 5.88
N ASP A 312 10.54 -12.70 6.95
CA ASP A 312 10.61 -13.25 8.30
C ASP A 312 9.30 -13.94 8.72
N ASP A 313 9.22 -15.27 8.51
CA ASP A 313 8.05 -16.06 8.91
C ASP A 313 7.73 -15.93 10.41
N ARG A 314 8.73 -15.66 11.27
CA ARG A 314 8.54 -15.57 12.73
C ARG A 314 7.67 -14.37 13.10
N LEU A 315 7.76 -13.28 12.34
CA LEU A 315 6.98 -12.06 12.59
C LEU A 315 5.50 -12.22 12.24
N ILE A 316 5.17 -13.14 11.32
CA ILE A 316 3.80 -13.32 10.82
C ILE A 316 3.07 -14.48 11.50
N GLN A 317 3.77 -15.38 12.20
CA GLN A 317 3.19 -16.62 12.76
C GLN A 317 1.93 -16.36 13.60
N ASN A 318 1.95 -15.28 14.41
CA ASN A 318 0.82 -14.92 15.28
C ASN A 318 -0.44 -14.48 14.50
N PHE A 319 -0.30 -14.14 13.21
CA PHE A 319 -1.39 -13.69 12.37
C PHE A 319 -1.89 -14.76 11.40
N VAL A 320 -0.98 -15.61 10.91
CA VAL A 320 -1.27 -16.53 9.80
C VAL A 320 -1.63 -17.95 10.25
N GLY A 321 -1.62 -18.22 11.57
CA GLY A 321 -2.07 -19.50 12.14
C GLY A 321 -1.37 -20.71 11.52
N GLY A 322 -0.03 -20.72 11.56
CA GLY A 322 0.83 -21.83 11.13
C GLY A 322 1.09 -21.95 9.63
N VAL A 323 0.68 -20.97 8.82
CA VAL A 323 1.09 -20.92 7.40
C VAL A 323 2.56 -20.52 7.30
N GLN A 324 3.32 -21.30 6.55
CA GLN A 324 4.70 -20.99 6.21
C GLN A 324 4.74 -20.42 4.79
N ALA A 325 5.27 -19.20 4.64
CA ALA A 325 5.41 -18.58 3.33
C ALA A 325 6.79 -18.81 2.72
N SER A 326 7.83 -18.96 3.55
CA SER A 326 9.19 -19.27 3.08
C SER A 326 9.26 -20.59 2.33
N GLY A 327 10.02 -20.60 1.24
CA GLY A 327 10.21 -21.77 0.37
C GLY A 327 9.01 -22.10 -0.52
N VAL A 328 7.85 -21.48 -0.28
CA VAL A 328 6.62 -21.73 -1.03
C VAL A 328 6.26 -20.52 -1.89
N PHE A 329 6.03 -19.37 -1.26
CA PHE A 329 5.62 -18.14 -1.92
C PHE A 329 6.76 -17.13 -2.05
N GLY A 330 7.86 -17.32 -1.34
CA GLY A 330 9.05 -16.51 -1.44
C GLY A 330 10.30 -17.20 -0.90
N PRO A 331 11.50 -16.70 -1.23
CA PRO A 331 12.74 -17.26 -0.73
C PRO A 331 12.83 -17.10 0.79
N ALA A 332 13.46 -18.06 1.46
CA ALA A 332 13.74 -17.97 2.89
C ALA A 332 14.58 -16.73 3.23
N LYS A 333 14.49 -16.25 4.47
CA LYS A 333 15.35 -15.18 4.96
C LYS A 333 16.81 -15.62 4.91
N ASN A 334 17.66 -14.81 4.28
CA ASN A 334 19.11 -14.99 4.41
C ASN A 334 19.48 -14.67 5.87
N VAL A 335 19.99 -15.68 6.58
CA VAL A 335 20.44 -15.61 7.98
C VAL A 335 21.91 -15.21 8.05
#